data_AF-A0A920SI44-F1
#
_entry.id   AF-A0A920SI44-F1
#
_cell.length_a   1.000
_cell.length_b   1.000
_cell.length_c   1.000
_cell.angle_alpha   90.00
_cell.angle_beta   90.00
_cell.angle_gamma   90.00
#
_symmetry.space_group_name_H-M   'P 1'
#
loop_
_entity.id
_entity.type
_entity.pdbx_description
1 polymer ?
#
loop_
_entity_poly.entity_id
_entity_poly.type
_entity_poly.pdbx_seq_one_letter_code
_entity_poly.pdbx_strand_id
1 'polypeptide(L)'
;MAALGVLFRFSSLGLALRAVVESPRMTELSGINADRVSAFAWALSSLFAGMAGVLIAPRFNTLMAPDFFHLVIVAIAGAAVGRLASLPRALLGGLGLGIFIALFNTFLPRWTADHGWLRPFQENLTPSMPFVILFGVLVCWPAIRREHRVVDPLGGVDPPPPGLAALTRNRRLTLATRVFSVSLICVIGVTVLLRADVRWLFLVTQAVILAIIYLSITVVTGFAGQISLCQGAFAAVGAFTVFQLADRYDLSVLAAALVGAALAAVVGAVLSLPVLRLGGVWLAIATLAFAFFFDAVMVKFSWIGGGGTSLYQGTRVPRPTIGPWDFADDRLFLVLAVVAFTVVSFLVIQLREGTTGRMLHALRGSEMAAESIGISPVRARVTAFAVSAAIAGFGGALLAIHQENVNYQNNFSPTAALFWLVLVVSLSARTIEGAAYSGAAYSLFDSLVLRGEVFRWIFRGWVPGILPISPKWRFVLFGLASIQFSRHPEGLVEYGKRRATRRFNERFDQRERDRASQEASP
;
A
#
# COMPACT_ATOMS: atom_id res chain seq x y z
N MET A 1 4.84 -26.63 19.59
CA MET A 1 4.60 -27.29 18.27
C MET A 1 3.87 -28.62 18.40
N ALA A 2 4.33 -29.63 19.17
CA ALA A 2 3.62 -30.92 19.29
C ALA A 2 2.14 -30.77 19.68
N ALA A 3 1.83 -29.99 20.71
CA ALA A 3 0.45 -29.69 21.12
C ALA A 3 -0.40 -29.00 20.02
N LEU A 4 0.19 -28.11 19.21
CA LEU A 4 -0.48 -27.51 18.04
C LEU A 4 -0.77 -28.55 16.95
N GLY A 5 0.16 -29.47 16.71
CA GLY A 5 -0.03 -30.59 15.78
C GLY A 5 -1.17 -31.50 16.22
N VAL A 6 -1.26 -31.80 17.51
CA VAL A 6 -2.37 -32.57 18.10
C VAL A 6 -3.69 -31.79 17.96
N LEU A 7 -3.71 -30.51 18.33
CA LEU A 7 -4.86 -29.63 18.21
C LEU A 7 -5.42 -29.61 16.78
N PHE A 8 -4.59 -29.30 15.78
CA PHE A 8 -5.07 -29.19 14.39
C PHE A 8 -5.42 -30.53 13.75
N ARG A 9 -4.76 -31.63 14.13
CA ARG A 9 -5.01 -32.96 13.53
C ARG A 9 -6.19 -33.69 14.16
N PHE A 10 -6.35 -33.63 15.48
CA PHE A 10 -7.25 -34.52 16.24
C PHE A 10 -8.37 -33.82 17.00
N SER A 11 -8.39 -32.49 17.13
CA SER A 11 -9.53 -31.78 17.75
C SER A 11 -10.61 -31.39 16.75
N SER A 12 -11.85 -31.28 17.22
CA SER A 12 -12.98 -30.74 16.45
C SER A 12 -12.73 -29.29 15.99
N LEU A 13 -12.09 -28.47 16.83
CA LEU A 13 -11.64 -27.12 16.45
C LEU A 13 -10.62 -27.17 15.30
N GLY A 14 -9.72 -28.16 15.28
CA GLY A 14 -8.75 -28.38 14.21
C GLY A 14 -9.36 -28.83 12.88
N LEU A 15 -10.51 -29.49 12.91
CA LEU A 15 -11.32 -29.79 11.72
C LEU A 15 -12.09 -28.54 11.26
N ALA A 16 -12.75 -27.83 12.17
CA ALA A 16 -13.46 -26.59 11.87
C ALA A 16 -12.53 -25.51 11.26
N LEU A 17 -11.32 -25.36 11.79
CA LEU A 17 -10.30 -24.46 11.23
C LEU A 17 -9.93 -24.79 9.78
N ARG A 18 -9.88 -26.07 9.42
CA ARG A 18 -9.61 -26.51 8.04
C ARG A 18 -10.80 -26.26 7.12
N ALA A 19 -12.02 -26.57 7.59
CA ALA A 19 -13.25 -26.31 6.85
C ALA A 19 -13.44 -24.81 6.54
N VAL A 20 -13.22 -23.93 7.51
CA VAL A 20 -13.29 -22.46 7.32
C VAL A 20 -12.26 -21.96 6.30
N VAL A 21 -11.08 -22.59 6.21
CA VAL A 21 -10.05 -22.25 5.21
C VAL A 21 -10.44 -22.70 3.79
N GLU A 22 -11.22 -23.78 3.63
CA GLU A 22 -11.71 -24.24 2.33
C GLU A 22 -12.92 -23.42 1.84
N SER A 23 -13.92 -23.22 2.70
CA SER A 23 -15.04 -22.30 2.43
C SER A 23 -15.72 -21.89 3.75
N PRO A 24 -15.61 -20.61 4.17
CA PRO A 24 -16.28 -20.11 5.37
C PRO A 24 -17.80 -20.33 5.31
N ARG A 25 -18.42 -20.06 4.15
CA ARG A 25 -19.87 -20.20 3.97
C ARG A 25 -20.35 -21.64 3.99
N MET A 26 -19.62 -22.58 3.38
CA MET A 26 -19.98 -24.00 3.45
C MET A 26 -19.91 -24.52 4.90
N THR A 27 -18.98 -23.97 5.67
CA THR A 27 -18.82 -24.26 7.10
C THR A 27 -19.97 -23.68 7.93
N GLU A 28 -20.42 -22.45 7.61
CA GLU A 28 -21.60 -21.82 8.24
C GLU A 28 -22.91 -22.55 7.91
N LEU A 29 -23.10 -23.00 6.66
CA LEU A 29 -24.23 -23.86 6.27
C LEU A 29 -24.24 -25.21 7.02
N SER A 30 -23.07 -25.67 7.47
CA SER A 30 -22.91 -26.84 8.32
C SER A 30 -23.11 -26.54 9.82
N GLY A 31 -23.62 -25.35 10.17
CA GLY A 31 -23.90 -24.92 11.55
C GLY A 31 -22.68 -24.46 12.36
N ILE A 32 -21.49 -24.39 11.76
CA ILE A 32 -20.26 -23.96 12.42
C ILE A 32 -20.05 -22.46 12.16
N ASN A 33 -20.09 -21.65 13.22
CA ASN A 33 -19.86 -20.21 13.11
C ASN A 33 -18.39 -19.91 12.78
N ALA A 34 -18.12 -19.50 11.53
CA ALA A 34 -16.77 -19.25 11.02
C ALA A 34 -16.05 -18.08 11.71
N ASP A 35 -16.79 -17.05 12.14
CA ASP A 35 -16.25 -15.91 12.90
C ASP A 35 -15.61 -16.35 14.22
N ARG A 36 -16.27 -17.21 15.00
CA ARG A 36 -15.74 -17.75 16.28
C ARG A 36 -14.48 -18.59 16.07
N VAL A 37 -14.50 -19.43 15.03
CA VAL A 37 -13.35 -20.26 14.65
C VAL A 37 -12.16 -19.39 14.24
N SER A 38 -12.42 -18.34 13.45
CA SER A 38 -11.42 -17.35 13.03
C SER A 38 -10.88 -16.52 14.21
N ALA A 39 -11.75 -16.09 15.12
CA ALA A 39 -11.36 -15.37 16.33
C ALA A 39 -10.46 -16.21 17.24
N PHE A 40 -10.73 -17.51 17.37
CA PHE A 40 -9.85 -18.45 18.09
C PHE A 40 -8.48 -18.58 17.40
N ALA A 41 -8.44 -18.68 16.07
CA ALA A 41 -7.18 -18.69 15.31
C ALA A 41 -6.35 -17.40 15.55
N TRP A 42 -7.00 -16.25 15.52
CA TRP A 42 -6.40 -14.94 15.81
C TRP A 42 -5.86 -14.84 17.23
N ALA A 43 -6.63 -15.29 18.23
CA ALA A 43 -6.20 -15.33 19.63
C ALA A 43 -4.98 -16.24 19.81
N LEU A 44 -5.01 -17.44 19.23
CA LEU A 44 -3.91 -18.41 19.29
C LEU A 44 -2.64 -17.87 18.60
N SER A 45 -2.77 -17.27 17.42
CA SER A 45 -1.66 -16.63 16.71
C SER A 45 -1.07 -15.46 17.51
N SER A 46 -1.92 -14.65 18.15
CA SER A 46 -1.49 -13.51 18.96
C SER A 46 -0.75 -13.96 20.23
N LEU A 47 -1.18 -15.06 20.86
CA LEU A 47 -0.50 -15.68 21.99
C LEU A 47 0.91 -16.15 21.61
N PHE A 48 1.06 -16.87 20.48
CA PHE A 48 2.37 -17.33 20.02
C PHE A 48 3.29 -16.18 19.57
N ALA A 49 2.74 -15.14 18.93
CA ALA A 49 3.49 -13.94 18.57
C ALA A 49 3.98 -13.18 19.81
N GLY A 50 3.13 -13.01 20.82
CA GLY A 50 3.49 -12.40 22.10
C GLY A 50 4.58 -13.18 22.83
N MET A 51 4.44 -14.50 22.93
CA MET A 51 5.45 -15.38 23.54
C MET A 51 6.79 -15.34 22.78
N ALA A 52 6.78 -15.31 21.45
CA ALA A 52 8.00 -15.13 20.65
C ALA A 52 8.65 -13.76 20.91
N GLY A 53 7.84 -12.70 21.06
CA GLY A 53 8.30 -11.36 21.45
C GLY A 53 8.97 -11.33 22.83
N VAL A 54 8.40 -12.02 23.82
CA VAL A 54 9.00 -12.14 25.17
C VAL A 54 10.34 -12.88 25.12
N LEU A 55 10.42 -13.99 24.37
CA LEU A 55 11.64 -14.80 24.26
C LEU A 55 12.79 -14.09 23.55
N ILE A 56 12.51 -13.14 22.66
CA ILE A 56 13.53 -12.41 21.90
C ILE A 56 13.86 -11.03 22.47
N ALA A 57 13.01 -10.46 23.34
CA ALA A 57 13.27 -9.20 24.01
C ALA A 57 14.69 -9.09 24.63
N PRO A 58 15.27 -10.13 25.27
CA PRO A 58 16.63 -10.08 25.81
C PRO A 58 17.75 -9.90 24.77
N ARG A 59 17.49 -10.02 23.46
CA ARG A 59 18.48 -9.73 22.40
C ARG A 59 18.61 -8.25 22.07
N PHE A 60 17.68 -7.41 22.52
CA PHE A 60 17.65 -5.99 22.20
C PHE A 60 17.93 -5.14 23.44
N ASN A 61 18.91 -4.24 23.36
CA ASN A 61 19.25 -3.32 24.45
C ASN A 61 18.14 -2.28 24.71
N THR A 62 17.26 -2.05 23.73
CA THR A 62 16.11 -1.14 23.83
C THR A 62 14.89 -1.78 23.15
N LEU A 63 13.70 -1.55 23.69
CA LEU A 63 12.45 -2.11 23.16
C LEU A 63 11.83 -1.15 22.13
N MET A 64 12.25 -1.26 20.87
CA MET A 64 11.75 -0.43 19.77
C MET A 64 10.80 -1.23 18.86
N ALA A 65 9.65 -0.63 18.51
CA ALA A 65 8.63 -1.29 17.69
C ALA A 65 9.11 -1.77 16.29
N PRO A 66 10.02 -1.09 15.58
CA PRO A 66 10.55 -1.57 14.29
C PRO A 66 11.24 -2.93 14.38
N ASP A 67 11.95 -3.21 15.48
CA ASP A 67 12.75 -4.43 15.64
C ASP A 67 11.85 -5.67 15.64
N PHE A 68 10.72 -5.61 16.35
CA PHE A 68 9.71 -6.67 16.36
C PHE A 68 9.02 -6.85 15.01
N PHE A 69 8.89 -5.79 14.20
CA PHE A 69 8.31 -5.90 12.86
C PHE A 69 9.21 -6.71 11.92
N HIS A 70 10.54 -6.58 12.03
CA HIS A 70 11.49 -7.35 11.22
C HIS A 70 11.34 -8.86 11.46
N LEU A 71 10.99 -9.27 12.68
CA LEU A 71 10.79 -10.68 13.06
C LEU A 71 9.60 -11.33 12.35
N VAL A 72 8.52 -10.57 12.10
CA VAL A 72 7.34 -11.06 11.36
C VAL A 72 7.76 -11.61 10.00
N ILE A 73 8.74 -10.98 9.37
CA ILE A 73 9.20 -11.31 8.02
C ILE A 73 10.09 -12.57 8.04
N VAL A 74 10.94 -12.72 9.06
CA VAL A 74 11.69 -13.97 9.32
C VAL A 74 10.74 -15.14 9.58
N ALA A 75 9.68 -14.91 10.36
CA ALA A 75 8.65 -15.91 10.65
C ALA A 75 7.87 -16.31 9.39
N ILE A 76 7.50 -15.35 8.54
CA ILE A 76 6.87 -15.60 7.24
C ILE A 76 7.82 -16.39 6.31
N ALA A 77 9.14 -16.15 6.36
CA ALA A 77 10.12 -16.92 5.58
C ALA A 77 10.17 -18.39 5.99
N GLY A 78 10.22 -18.68 7.30
CA GLY A 78 10.11 -20.05 7.81
C GLY A 78 8.76 -20.70 7.45
N ALA A 79 7.66 -19.95 7.56
CA ALA A 79 6.31 -20.42 7.22
C ALA A 79 6.10 -20.65 5.71
N ALA A 80 6.80 -19.90 4.85
CA ALA A 80 6.77 -20.06 3.39
C ALA A 80 7.37 -21.40 2.95
N VAL A 81 8.47 -21.84 3.58
CA VAL A 81 9.02 -23.21 3.39
C VAL A 81 7.98 -24.28 3.78
N GLY A 82 7.17 -24.00 4.80
CA GLY A 82 6.04 -24.85 5.19
C GLY A 82 4.80 -24.78 4.30
N ARG A 83 4.83 -23.96 3.23
CA ARG A 83 3.72 -23.62 2.34
C ARG A 83 2.47 -23.08 3.06
N LEU A 84 2.61 -22.51 4.26
CA LEU A 84 1.51 -22.15 5.17
C LEU A 84 0.56 -23.31 5.58
N ALA A 85 0.68 -24.50 4.97
CA ALA A 85 -0.21 -25.64 5.16
C ALA A 85 0.32 -26.72 6.12
N SER A 86 1.62 -26.70 6.46
CA SER A 86 2.23 -27.78 7.26
C SER A 86 3.17 -27.28 8.37
N LEU A 87 2.69 -27.33 9.62
CA LEU A 87 3.43 -26.95 10.82
C LEU A 87 4.83 -27.58 10.94
N PRO A 88 5.04 -28.90 10.70
CA PRO A 88 6.38 -29.49 10.83
C PRO A 88 7.37 -28.93 9.80
N ARG A 89 6.92 -28.69 8.57
CA ARG A 89 7.76 -28.09 7.52
C ARG A 89 8.02 -26.61 7.78
N ALA A 90 7.06 -25.88 8.35
CA ALA A 90 7.26 -24.50 8.80
C ALA A 90 8.27 -24.40 9.95
N LEU A 91 8.26 -25.36 10.89
CA LEU A 91 9.25 -25.45 11.97
C LEU A 91 10.64 -25.75 11.42
N LEU A 92 10.78 -26.76 10.55
CA LEU A 92 12.05 -27.10 9.90
C LEU A 92 12.56 -25.93 9.04
N GLY A 93 11.65 -25.24 8.34
CA GLY A 93 11.96 -24.01 7.60
C GLY A 93 12.48 -22.90 8.49
N GLY A 94 11.81 -22.60 9.61
CA GLY A 94 12.25 -21.58 10.57
C GLY A 94 13.59 -21.90 11.24
N LEU A 95 13.78 -23.15 11.68
CA LEU A 95 15.06 -23.61 12.26
C LEU A 95 16.18 -23.59 11.23
N GLY A 96 15.94 -24.13 10.02
CA GLY A 96 16.91 -24.14 8.93
C GLY A 96 17.30 -22.74 8.48
N LEU A 97 16.34 -21.82 8.37
CA LEU A 97 16.58 -20.41 8.05
C LEU A 97 17.39 -19.71 9.15
N GLY A 98 17.05 -19.95 10.43
CA GLY A 98 17.79 -19.42 11.57
C GLY A 98 19.25 -19.92 11.64
N ILE A 99 19.45 -21.23 11.45
CA ILE A 99 20.78 -21.85 11.36
C ILE A 99 21.55 -21.28 10.17
N PHE A 100 20.92 -21.19 9.00
CA PHE A 100 21.55 -20.63 7.79
C PHE A 100 22.00 -19.18 8.02
N ILE A 101 21.15 -18.31 8.58
CA ILE A 101 21.50 -16.92 8.91
C ILE A 101 22.67 -16.88 9.92
N ALA A 102 22.64 -17.72 10.95
CA ALA A 102 23.69 -17.77 11.97
C ALA A 102 25.05 -18.23 11.39
N LEU A 103 25.05 -19.32 10.60
CA LEU A 103 26.24 -19.80 9.90
C LEU A 103 26.76 -18.75 8.92
N PHE A 104 25.88 -18.19 8.10
CA PHE A 104 26.25 -17.21 7.08
C PHE A 104 26.86 -15.94 7.71
N ASN A 105 26.26 -15.41 8.78
CA ASN A 105 26.80 -14.27 9.51
C ASN A 105 28.14 -14.57 10.21
N THR A 106 28.43 -15.85 10.49
CA THR A 106 29.70 -16.30 11.11
C THR A 106 30.81 -16.53 10.09
N PHE A 107 30.47 -17.11 8.93
CA PHE A 107 31.43 -17.54 7.92
C PHE A 107 31.66 -16.52 6.80
N LEU A 108 30.65 -15.73 6.39
CA LEU A 108 30.85 -14.73 5.34
C LEU A 108 31.98 -13.74 5.69
N PRO A 109 32.06 -13.17 6.92
CA PRO A 109 33.15 -12.26 7.28
C PRO A 109 34.55 -12.86 7.19
N ARG A 110 34.67 -14.20 7.28
CA ARG A 110 35.95 -14.91 7.14
C ARG A 110 36.33 -15.05 5.68
N TRP A 111 35.38 -15.33 4.78
CA TRP A 111 35.62 -15.51 3.35
C TRP A 111 35.89 -14.20 2.60
N THR A 112 35.34 -13.09 3.08
CA THR A 112 35.54 -11.73 2.53
C THR A 112 36.76 -11.00 3.09
N ALA A 113 37.43 -11.57 4.10
CA ALA A 113 38.73 -11.09 4.55
C ALA A 113 39.76 -11.17 3.40
N ASP A 114 39.78 -12.33 2.72
CA ASP A 114 40.69 -12.67 1.61
C ASP A 114 40.37 -11.93 0.30
N HIS A 115 39.10 -11.55 0.10
CA HIS A 115 38.59 -11.01 -1.17
C HIS A 115 38.00 -9.61 -0.98
N GLY A 116 38.85 -8.57 -1.11
CA GLY A 116 38.46 -7.17 -0.88
C GLY A 116 37.23 -6.69 -1.67
N TRP A 117 36.99 -7.23 -2.87
CA TRP A 117 35.83 -6.91 -3.71
C TRP A 117 34.48 -7.39 -3.14
N LEU A 118 34.48 -8.34 -2.20
CA LEU A 118 33.27 -8.87 -1.57
C LEU A 118 32.87 -8.10 -0.29
N ARG A 119 33.73 -7.24 0.26
CA ARG A 119 33.42 -6.47 1.49
C ARG A 119 32.17 -5.57 1.34
N PRO A 120 31.97 -4.82 0.23
CA PRO A 120 30.75 -4.04 0.03
C PRO A 120 29.50 -4.92 -0.11
N PHE A 121 29.64 -6.16 -0.60
CA PHE A 121 28.52 -7.11 -0.63
C PHE A 121 28.21 -7.62 0.78
N GLN A 122 29.22 -7.97 1.58
CA GLN A 122 29.05 -8.43 2.97
C GLN A 122 28.36 -7.40 3.85
N GLU A 123 28.87 -6.17 3.88
CA GLU A 123 28.33 -5.08 4.72
C GLU A 123 26.84 -4.82 4.44
N ASN A 124 26.43 -5.01 3.18
CA ASN A 124 25.07 -4.75 2.72
C ASN A 124 24.14 -5.96 2.75
N LEU A 125 24.62 -7.20 2.52
CA LEU A 125 23.80 -8.42 2.58
C LEU A 125 23.61 -8.96 4.01
N THR A 126 24.64 -8.92 4.87
CA THR A 126 24.62 -9.58 6.19
C THR A 126 23.39 -9.18 7.06
N PRO A 127 23.06 -7.89 7.27
CA PRO A 127 21.86 -7.50 8.02
C PRO A 127 20.55 -7.79 7.26
N SER A 128 20.62 -8.08 5.97
CA SER A 128 19.51 -8.11 5.01
C SER A 128 19.06 -9.52 4.65
N MET A 129 19.81 -10.54 5.11
CA MET A 129 19.66 -11.93 4.66
C MET A 129 18.26 -12.54 4.78
N PRO A 130 17.47 -12.32 5.85
CA PRO A 130 16.13 -12.88 5.93
C PRO A 130 15.24 -12.47 4.75
N PHE A 131 15.44 -11.27 4.20
CA PHE A 131 14.67 -10.73 3.06
C PHE A 131 15.13 -11.32 1.74
N VAL A 132 16.44 -11.44 1.54
CA VAL A 132 17.06 -12.11 0.38
C VAL A 132 16.56 -13.56 0.30
N ILE A 133 16.60 -14.28 1.43
CA ILE A 133 16.19 -15.68 1.50
C ILE A 133 14.67 -15.81 1.32
N LEU A 134 13.85 -14.96 1.97
CA LEU A 134 12.40 -14.95 1.77
C LEU A 134 12.03 -14.74 0.30
N PHE A 135 12.58 -13.70 -0.34
CA PHE A 135 12.32 -13.39 -1.73
C PHE A 135 12.81 -14.51 -2.66
N GLY A 136 14.03 -15.01 -2.45
CA GLY A 136 14.61 -16.13 -3.18
C GLY A 136 13.80 -17.43 -3.05
N VAL A 137 13.33 -17.77 -1.85
CA VAL A 137 12.45 -18.92 -1.60
C VAL A 137 11.13 -18.78 -2.38
N LEU A 138 10.47 -17.63 -2.29
CA LEU A 138 9.18 -17.42 -2.97
C LEU A 138 9.32 -17.41 -4.50
N VAL A 139 10.39 -16.80 -5.02
CA VAL A 139 10.62 -16.69 -6.46
C VAL A 139 11.11 -18.02 -7.04
N CYS A 140 12.10 -18.67 -6.43
CA CYS A 140 12.77 -19.83 -7.01
C CYS A 140 12.05 -21.16 -6.75
N TRP A 141 11.33 -21.33 -5.64
CA TRP A 141 10.78 -22.64 -5.25
C TRP A 141 9.54 -23.04 -6.07
N PRO A 142 9.60 -24.09 -6.93
CA PRO A 142 8.50 -24.39 -7.85
C PRO A 142 7.21 -24.88 -7.18
N ALA A 143 7.32 -25.45 -5.98
CA ALA A 143 6.20 -26.02 -5.23
C ALA A 143 5.16 -24.99 -4.76
N ILE A 144 5.56 -23.71 -4.62
CA ILE A 144 4.65 -22.60 -4.28
C ILE A 144 3.91 -22.11 -5.54
N ARG A 145 4.49 -22.31 -6.74
CA ARG A 145 3.96 -21.85 -8.04
C ARG A 145 2.79 -22.68 -8.60
N ARG A 146 2.37 -23.76 -7.91
CA ARG A 146 1.36 -24.73 -8.39
C ARG A 146 0.21 -24.96 -7.42
N GLU A 147 -0.03 -24.02 -6.50
CA GLU A 147 -1.20 -24.09 -5.64
C GLU A 147 -2.45 -23.87 -6.50
N HIS A 148 -3.08 -24.99 -6.89
CA HIS A 148 -4.42 -24.96 -7.45
C HIS A 148 -5.29 -24.24 -6.43
N ARG A 149 -5.84 -23.08 -6.82
CA ARG A 149 -6.94 -22.50 -6.06
C ARG A 149 -8.04 -23.56 -6.06
N VAL A 150 -8.28 -24.16 -4.90
CA VAL A 150 -9.62 -24.65 -4.59
C VAL A 150 -10.47 -23.39 -4.66
N VAL A 151 -11.15 -23.21 -5.80
CA VAL A 151 -12.10 -22.12 -5.97
C VAL A 151 -13.20 -22.43 -4.96
N ASP A 152 -13.49 -21.49 -4.06
CA ASP A 152 -14.61 -21.61 -3.13
C ASP A 152 -15.84 -22.02 -3.95
N PRO A 153 -16.44 -23.20 -3.72
CA PRO A 153 -17.55 -23.68 -4.53
C PRO A 153 -18.74 -22.72 -4.53
N LEU A 154 -18.84 -21.88 -3.50
CA LEU A 154 -19.88 -20.86 -3.33
C LEU A 154 -19.38 -19.44 -3.65
N GLY A 155 -18.11 -19.25 -4.02
CA GLY A 155 -17.53 -17.94 -4.34
C GLY A 155 -18.13 -17.28 -5.60
N GLY A 156 -18.79 -18.06 -6.47
CA GLY A 156 -19.60 -17.54 -7.58
C GLY A 156 -21.02 -17.10 -7.16
N VAL A 157 -21.45 -17.43 -5.94
CA VAL A 157 -22.74 -17.04 -5.34
C VAL A 157 -22.58 -15.79 -4.47
N ASP A 158 -21.36 -15.31 -4.25
CA ASP A 158 -21.11 -14.01 -3.64
C ASP A 158 -21.72 -12.90 -4.50
N PRO A 159 -22.56 -12.01 -3.91
CA PRO A 159 -23.04 -10.85 -4.65
C PRO A 159 -21.81 -10.03 -5.09
N PRO A 160 -21.70 -9.66 -6.38
CA PRO A 160 -20.52 -8.97 -6.88
C PRO A 160 -20.30 -7.70 -6.06
N PRO A 161 -19.05 -7.40 -5.66
CA PRO A 161 -18.79 -6.37 -4.67
C PRO A 161 -19.32 -5.02 -5.19
N PRO A 162 -20.15 -4.33 -4.41
CA PRO A 162 -21.14 -3.39 -4.92
C PRO A 162 -20.57 -2.35 -5.89
N GLY A 163 -21.35 -2.01 -6.92
CA GLY A 163 -20.97 -1.06 -7.98
C GLY A 163 -20.66 0.34 -7.44
N LEU A 164 -19.80 1.08 -8.15
CA LEU A 164 -19.40 2.43 -7.73
C LEU A 164 -20.63 3.35 -7.56
N ALA A 165 -20.64 4.15 -6.49
CA ALA A 165 -21.73 5.08 -6.15
C ALA A 165 -22.01 6.11 -7.26
N ALA A 166 -21.02 6.36 -8.12
CA ALA A 166 -21.16 7.20 -9.32
C ALA A 166 -22.09 6.60 -10.38
N LEU A 167 -22.26 5.27 -10.43
CA LEU A 167 -23.10 4.57 -11.41
C LEU A 167 -24.59 4.63 -11.04
N THR A 168 -24.93 4.71 -9.75
CA THR A 168 -26.32 4.68 -9.24
C THR A 168 -26.92 6.08 -9.11
N ARG A 169 -26.56 7.02 -10.01
CA ARG A 169 -26.56 8.45 -9.66
C ARG A 169 -27.19 9.38 -10.69
N ASN A 170 -28.40 9.85 -10.35
CA ASN A 170 -29.23 10.70 -11.20
C ASN A 170 -28.45 11.92 -11.74
N ARG A 171 -28.64 12.25 -13.02
CA ARG A 171 -27.88 13.30 -13.74
C ARG A 171 -27.82 14.64 -12.99
N ARG A 172 -28.94 15.07 -12.38
CA ARG A 172 -29.03 16.30 -11.56
C ARG A 172 -28.17 16.21 -10.29
N LEU A 173 -28.22 15.09 -9.58
CA LEU A 173 -27.43 14.84 -8.36
C LEU A 173 -25.92 14.75 -8.67
N THR A 174 -25.57 14.14 -9.80
CA THR A 174 -24.19 14.10 -10.31
C THR A 174 -23.66 15.49 -10.64
N LEU A 175 -24.45 16.35 -11.30
CA LEU A 175 -24.07 17.74 -11.57
C LEU A 175 -23.94 18.55 -10.28
N ALA A 176 -24.94 18.49 -9.39
CA ALA A 176 -24.93 19.23 -8.12
C ALA A 176 -23.71 18.89 -7.25
N THR A 177 -23.35 17.61 -7.13
CA THR A 177 -22.14 17.23 -6.39
C THR A 177 -20.85 17.53 -7.14
N ARG A 178 -20.80 17.47 -8.48
CA ARG A 178 -19.62 17.95 -9.22
C ARG A 178 -19.37 19.43 -8.96
N VAL A 179 -20.41 20.26 -9.03
CA VAL A 179 -20.34 21.70 -8.71
C VAL A 179 -19.93 21.90 -7.25
N PHE A 180 -20.52 21.19 -6.29
CA PHE A 180 -20.15 21.28 -4.88
C PHE A 180 -18.70 20.85 -4.62
N SER A 181 -18.25 19.73 -5.18
CA SER A 181 -16.86 19.24 -5.03
C SER A 181 -15.85 20.18 -5.67
N VAL A 182 -16.11 20.69 -6.88
CA VAL A 182 -15.25 21.69 -7.54
C VAL A 182 -15.23 22.98 -6.74
N SER A 183 -16.38 23.50 -6.32
CA SER A 183 -16.46 24.70 -5.47
C SER A 183 -15.69 24.53 -4.16
N LEU A 184 -15.83 23.38 -3.49
CA LEU A 184 -15.13 23.08 -2.24
C LEU A 184 -13.61 23.00 -2.47
N ILE A 185 -13.17 22.32 -3.53
CA ILE A 185 -11.74 22.24 -3.90
C ILE A 185 -11.18 23.61 -4.25
N CYS A 186 -11.92 24.44 -5.01
CA CYS A 186 -11.51 25.81 -5.32
C CYS A 186 -11.41 26.68 -4.07
N VAL A 187 -12.42 26.64 -3.17
CA VAL A 187 -12.39 27.39 -1.91
C VAL A 187 -11.22 26.96 -1.03
N ILE A 188 -10.98 25.65 -0.87
CA ILE A 188 -9.84 25.14 -0.10
C ILE A 188 -8.52 25.54 -0.75
N GLY A 189 -8.37 25.35 -2.06
CA GLY A 189 -7.15 25.67 -2.81
C GLY A 189 -6.81 27.17 -2.77
N VAL A 190 -7.78 28.04 -2.99
CA VAL A 190 -7.62 29.50 -2.88
C VAL A 190 -7.30 29.91 -1.44
N THR A 191 -7.96 29.31 -0.44
CA THR A 191 -7.67 29.60 0.97
C THR A 191 -6.25 29.18 1.34
N VAL A 192 -5.79 28.00 0.92
CA VAL A 192 -4.41 27.55 1.13
C VAL A 192 -3.43 28.49 0.43
N LEU A 193 -3.62 28.78 -0.87
CA LEU A 193 -2.68 29.60 -1.63
C LEU A 193 -2.55 31.04 -1.08
N LEU A 194 -3.64 31.63 -0.57
CA LEU A 194 -3.67 33.01 -0.06
C LEU A 194 -3.41 33.15 1.46
N ARG A 195 -3.63 32.11 2.27
CA ARG A 195 -3.58 32.20 3.75
C ARG A 195 -2.67 31.19 4.44
N ALA A 196 -2.15 30.17 3.76
CA ALA A 196 -1.33 29.16 4.40
C ALA A 196 0.08 29.66 4.75
N ASP A 197 0.53 29.30 5.95
CA ASP A 197 1.94 29.40 6.36
C ASP A 197 2.77 28.32 5.66
N VAL A 198 4.09 28.52 5.58
CA VAL A 198 5.09 27.59 5.02
C VAL A 198 4.82 26.13 5.43
N ARG A 199 4.56 25.89 6.71
CA ARG A 199 4.28 24.55 7.25
C ARG A 199 3.00 23.91 6.69
N TRP A 200 1.95 24.70 6.45
CA TRP A 200 0.70 24.20 5.85
C TRP A 200 0.87 23.98 4.34
N LEU A 201 1.61 24.85 3.64
CA LEU A 201 1.99 24.62 2.23
C LEU A 201 2.77 23.32 2.08
N PHE A 202 3.75 23.07 2.95
CA PHE A 202 4.53 21.83 2.97
C PHE A 202 3.62 20.60 3.17
N LEU A 203 2.80 20.58 4.22
CA LEU A 203 1.93 19.43 4.51
C LEU A 203 0.88 19.17 3.41
N VAL A 204 0.31 20.22 2.80
CA VAL A 204 -0.66 20.09 1.70
C VAL A 204 0.03 19.62 0.42
N THR A 205 1.22 20.13 0.10
CA THR A 205 1.99 19.66 -1.07
C THR A 205 2.39 18.20 -0.92
N GLN A 206 2.87 17.81 0.26
CA GLN A 206 3.14 16.42 0.61
C GLN A 206 1.87 15.55 0.49
N ALA A 207 0.69 16.06 0.87
CA ALA A 207 -0.58 15.34 0.70
C ALA A 207 -0.93 15.07 -0.77
N VAL A 208 -0.73 16.07 -1.65
CA VAL A 208 -0.97 15.95 -3.09
C VAL A 208 0.01 14.98 -3.74
N ILE A 209 1.29 15.03 -3.37
CA ILE A 209 2.32 14.11 -3.88
C ILE A 209 2.07 12.68 -3.41
N LEU A 210 1.70 12.48 -2.15
CA LEU A 210 1.29 11.16 -1.66
C LEU A 210 0.02 10.65 -2.35
N ALA A 211 -0.92 11.52 -2.74
CA ALA A 211 -2.06 11.12 -3.55
C ALA A 211 -1.64 10.57 -4.93
N ILE A 212 -0.57 11.10 -5.55
CA ILE A 212 0.04 10.51 -6.76
C ILE A 212 0.56 9.11 -6.46
N ILE A 213 1.33 8.92 -5.39
CA ILE A 213 1.80 7.58 -4.99
C ILE A 213 0.62 6.64 -4.75
N TYR A 214 -0.47 7.11 -4.13
CA TYR A 214 -1.63 6.28 -3.82
C TYR A 214 -2.49 5.93 -5.04
N LEU A 215 -2.42 6.69 -6.13
CA LEU A 215 -2.99 6.27 -7.41
C LEU A 215 -2.34 4.99 -7.95
N SER A 216 -1.07 4.71 -7.64
CA SER A 216 -0.45 3.41 -7.96
C SER A 216 -1.17 2.25 -7.26
N ILE A 217 -1.48 2.41 -5.97
CA ILE A 217 -2.23 1.45 -5.16
C ILE A 217 -3.65 1.28 -5.72
N THR A 218 -4.28 2.37 -6.17
CA THR A 218 -5.58 2.33 -6.89
C THR A 218 -5.49 1.55 -8.20
N VAL A 219 -4.39 1.63 -8.97
CA VAL A 219 -4.23 0.85 -10.20
C VAL A 219 -4.09 -0.66 -9.89
N VAL A 220 -3.16 -1.05 -9.01
CA VAL A 220 -2.86 -2.48 -8.76
C VAL A 220 -3.90 -3.16 -7.84
N THR A 221 -4.21 -2.56 -6.69
CA THR A 221 -5.17 -3.13 -5.72
C THR A 221 -6.61 -2.78 -6.10
N GLY A 222 -6.82 -1.57 -6.62
CA GLY A 222 -8.13 -1.06 -6.99
C GLY A 222 -8.67 -1.58 -8.31
N PHE A 223 -7.88 -1.62 -9.39
CA PHE A 223 -8.35 -2.09 -10.71
C PHE A 223 -7.97 -3.55 -10.98
N ALA A 224 -6.70 -3.91 -10.87
CA ALA A 224 -6.26 -5.30 -11.10
C ALA A 224 -6.68 -6.28 -9.98
N GLY A 225 -7.12 -5.78 -8.83
CA GLY A 225 -7.56 -6.61 -7.70
C GLY A 225 -6.42 -7.33 -6.99
N GLN A 226 -5.18 -6.87 -7.16
CA GLN A 226 -3.97 -7.52 -6.67
C GLN A 226 -3.33 -6.72 -5.53
N ILE A 227 -3.18 -7.34 -4.36
CA ILE A 227 -2.55 -6.70 -3.20
C ILE A 227 -1.03 -6.66 -3.43
N SER A 228 -0.48 -5.44 -3.54
CA SER A 228 0.96 -5.22 -3.76
C SER A 228 1.53 -4.29 -2.69
N LEU A 229 2.50 -4.81 -1.91
CA LEU A 229 3.13 -4.11 -0.78
C LEU A 229 4.47 -3.43 -1.14
N CYS A 230 4.80 -3.34 -2.43
CA CYS A 230 6.08 -2.81 -2.92
C CYS A 230 6.08 -1.36 -3.43
N GLN A 231 4.97 -0.62 -3.31
CA GLN A 231 4.88 0.74 -3.87
C GLN A 231 5.88 1.73 -3.26
N GLY A 232 6.29 1.54 -1.99
CA GLY A 232 7.37 2.31 -1.37
C GLY A 232 8.71 2.12 -2.07
N ALA A 233 9.05 0.89 -2.46
CA ALA A 233 10.27 0.60 -3.22
C ALA A 233 10.22 1.20 -4.64
N PHE A 234 9.08 1.14 -5.32
CA PHE A 234 8.95 1.81 -6.63
C PHE A 234 9.05 3.34 -6.53
N ALA A 235 8.46 3.94 -5.50
CA ALA A 235 8.61 5.36 -5.21
C ALA A 235 10.07 5.72 -4.92
N ALA A 236 10.79 4.89 -4.16
CA ALA A 236 12.21 5.06 -3.91
C ALA A 236 13.08 4.93 -5.17
N VAL A 237 12.76 4.02 -6.11
CA VAL A 237 13.46 3.95 -7.42
C VAL A 237 13.37 5.31 -8.11
N GLY A 238 12.19 5.93 -8.17
CA GLY A 238 12.02 7.25 -8.76
C GLY A 238 12.78 8.35 -8.01
N ALA A 239 12.70 8.37 -6.67
CA ALA A 239 13.40 9.30 -5.80
C ALA A 239 14.93 9.23 -5.98
N PHE A 240 15.51 8.04 -5.92
CA PHE A 240 16.95 7.83 -6.11
C PHE A 240 17.41 8.07 -7.54
N THR A 241 16.54 7.86 -8.54
CA THR A 241 16.86 8.23 -9.93
C THR A 241 16.98 9.74 -10.07
N VAL A 242 16.02 10.52 -9.53
CA VAL A 242 16.13 12.00 -9.53
C VAL A 242 17.40 12.46 -8.81
N PHE A 243 17.67 11.91 -7.64
CA PHE A 243 18.88 12.17 -6.86
C PHE A 243 20.16 11.94 -7.68
N GLN A 244 20.35 10.76 -8.28
CA GLN A 244 21.57 10.46 -9.06
C GLN A 244 21.68 11.29 -10.35
N LEU A 245 20.55 11.61 -11.01
CA LEU A 245 20.56 12.37 -12.28
C LEU A 245 20.76 13.87 -12.06
N ALA A 246 20.17 14.44 -11.00
CA ALA A 246 20.38 15.84 -10.65
C ALA A 246 21.80 16.07 -10.11
N ASP A 247 22.29 15.20 -9.22
CA ASP A 247 23.61 15.34 -8.58
C ASP A 247 24.78 15.14 -9.57
N ARG A 248 24.72 14.12 -10.45
CA ARG A 248 25.87 13.72 -11.27
C ARG A 248 25.86 14.25 -12.70
N TYR A 249 24.68 14.55 -13.24
CA TYR A 249 24.51 14.89 -14.66
C TYR A 249 23.86 16.26 -14.87
N ASP A 250 23.60 17.02 -13.79
CA ASP A 250 22.93 18.33 -13.77
C ASP A 250 21.63 18.34 -14.61
N LEU A 251 20.95 17.19 -14.68
CA LEU A 251 19.80 17.01 -15.55
C LEU A 251 18.59 17.70 -14.94
N SER A 252 17.80 18.39 -15.76
CA SER A 252 16.62 19.11 -15.27
C SER A 252 15.71 18.18 -14.46
N VAL A 253 15.38 18.63 -13.25
CA VAL A 253 14.81 17.77 -12.19
C VAL A 253 13.49 17.12 -12.62
N LEU A 254 12.73 17.78 -13.52
CA LEU A 254 11.51 17.24 -14.12
C LEU A 254 11.79 16.16 -15.19
N ALA A 255 12.82 16.32 -16.02
CA ALA A 255 13.24 15.25 -16.93
C ALA A 255 13.76 14.04 -16.13
N ALA A 256 14.53 14.28 -15.07
CA ALA A 256 14.98 13.23 -14.15
C ALA A 256 13.79 12.51 -13.48
N ALA A 257 12.70 13.23 -13.15
CA ALA A 257 11.49 12.62 -12.60
C ALA A 257 10.75 11.72 -13.61
N LEU A 258 10.72 12.09 -14.89
CA LEU A 258 10.18 11.25 -15.97
C LEU A 258 11.05 10.02 -16.24
N VAL A 259 12.39 10.17 -16.20
CA VAL A 259 13.32 9.02 -16.29
C VAL A 259 13.17 8.10 -15.09
N GLY A 260 13.01 8.64 -13.87
CA GLY A 260 12.71 7.87 -12.66
C GLY A 260 11.39 7.10 -12.75
N ALA A 261 10.35 7.71 -13.32
CA ALA A 261 9.09 7.03 -13.61
C ALA A 261 9.25 5.90 -14.63
N ALA A 262 10.01 6.12 -15.71
CA ALA A 262 10.29 5.10 -16.71
C ALA A 262 11.12 3.93 -16.13
N LEU A 263 12.15 4.22 -15.34
CA LEU A 263 12.95 3.19 -14.67
C LEU A 263 12.12 2.39 -13.66
N ALA A 264 11.28 3.06 -12.86
CA ALA A 264 10.35 2.38 -11.97
C ALA A 264 9.36 1.49 -12.75
N ALA A 265 8.87 1.92 -13.92
CA ALA A 265 8.04 1.10 -14.81
C ALA A 265 8.75 -0.19 -15.25
N VAL A 266 10.03 -0.09 -15.65
CA VAL A 266 10.86 -1.25 -16.00
C VAL A 266 11.08 -2.17 -14.81
N VAL A 267 11.42 -1.64 -13.63
CA VAL A 267 11.59 -2.42 -12.40
C VAL A 267 10.28 -3.12 -12.01
N GLY A 268 9.13 -2.45 -12.14
CA GLY A 268 7.81 -3.04 -11.91
C GLY A 268 7.47 -4.15 -12.90
N ALA A 269 7.76 -3.96 -14.19
CA ALA A 269 7.59 -4.98 -15.21
C ALA A 269 8.47 -6.22 -14.94
N VAL A 270 9.76 -6.01 -14.65
CA VAL A 270 10.72 -7.09 -14.33
C VAL A 270 10.32 -7.82 -13.05
N LEU A 271 9.94 -7.11 -11.98
CA LEU A 271 9.46 -7.71 -10.73
C LEU A 271 8.18 -8.53 -10.94
N SER A 272 7.30 -8.08 -11.85
CA SER A 272 6.08 -8.83 -12.12
C SER A 272 6.41 -10.23 -12.63
N LEU A 273 7.34 -10.42 -13.57
CA LEU A 273 7.64 -11.72 -14.21
C LEU A 273 7.72 -12.94 -13.26
N PRO A 274 8.49 -12.93 -12.15
CA PRO A 274 8.46 -14.01 -11.17
C PRO A 274 7.18 -14.02 -10.31
N VAL A 275 6.69 -12.84 -9.91
CA VAL A 275 5.54 -12.64 -9.02
C VAL A 275 4.21 -13.04 -9.69
N LEU A 276 4.11 -12.95 -11.03
CA LEU A 276 2.96 -13.38 -11.84
C LEU A 276 2.53 -14.84 -11.59
N ARG A 277 3.49 -15.69 -11.20
CA ARG A 277 3.30 -17.12 -10.93
C ARG A 277 2.73 -17.39 -9.53
N LEU A 278 2.51 -16.34 -8.74
CA LEU A 278 1.96 -16.40 -7.39
C LEU A 278 0.52 -15.85 -7.40
N GLY A 279 -0.35 -16.45 -6.60
CA GLY A 279 -1.77 -16.09 -6.49
C GLY A 279 -2.14 -15.66 -5.08
N GLY A 280 -3.07 -14.71 -4.96
CA GLY A 280 -3.64 -14.31 -3.67
C GLY A 280 -2.59 -13.84 -2.65
N VAL A 281 -2.58 -14.47 -1.47
CA VAL A 281 -1.72 -14.10 -0.33
C VAL A 281 -0.23 -14.18 -0.68
N TRP A 282 0.19 -15.16 -1.49
CA TRP A 282 1.60 -15.32 -1.90
C TRP A 282 2.12 -14.12 -2.71
N LEU A 283 1.25 -13.44 -3.48
CA LEU A 283 1.58 -12.23 -4.23
C LEU A 283 1.91 -11.06 -3.28
N ALA A 284 1.10 -10.90 -2.23
CA ALA A 284 1.30 -9.86 -1.21
C ALA A 284 2.59 -10.13 -0.42
N ILE A 285 2.84 -11.38 -0.01
CA ILE A 285 4.06 -11.76 0.69
C ILE A 285 5.30 -11.54 -0.19
N ALA A 286 5.26 -11.90 -1.49
CA ALA A 286 6.40 -11.71 -2.39
C ALA A 286 6.70 -10.23 -2.68
N THR A 287 5.67 -9.38 -2.79
CA THR A 287 5.88 -7.93 -2.94
C THR A 287 6.38 -7.27 -1.65
N LEU A 288 5.96 -7.75 -0.47
CA LEU A 288 6.54 -7.33 0.81
C LEU A 288 8.02 -7.75 0.93
N ALA A 289 8.33 -9.00 0.55
CA ALA A 289 9.70 -9.52 0.53
C ALA A 289 10.60 -8.71 -0.39
N PHE A 290 10.11 -8.34 -1.58
CA PHE A 290 10.82 -7.43 -2.49
C PHE A 290 11.05 -6.04 -1.88
N ALA A 291 10.05 -5.46 -1.20
CA ALA A 291 10.19 -4.14 -0.61
C ALA A 291 11.31 -4.10 0.45
N PHE A 292 11.38 -5.11 1.31
CA PHE A 292 12.47 -5.26 2.30
C PHE A 292 13.81 -5.67 1.68
N PHE A 293 13.81 -6.48 0.62
CA PHE A 293 15.03 -6.74 -0.16
C PHE A 293 15.59 -5.45 -0.79
N PHE A 294 14.72 -4.61 -1.35
CA PHE A 294 15.10 -3.34 -1.95
C PHE A 294 15.70 -2.38 -0.91
N ASP A 295 15.00 -2.16 0.21
CA ASP A 295 15.49 -1.40 1.38
C ASP A 295 16.88 -1.88 1.82
N ALA A 296 16.97 -3.17 2.14
CA ALA A 296 18.12 -3.68 2.87
C ALA A 296 19.35 -3.92 1.97
N VAL A 297 19.16 -4.12 0.65
CA VAL A 297 20.24 -4.41 -0.30
C VAL A 297 20.40 -3.34 -1.38
N MET A 298 19.33 -3.00 -2.12
CA MET A 298 19.44 -2.09 -3.28
C MET A 298 19.81 -0.67 -2.85
N VAL A 299 19.14 -0.12 -1.83
CA VAL A 299 19.37 1.27 -1.38
C VAL A 299 20.82 1.52 -0.95
N LYS A 300 21.50 0.52 -0.37
CA LYS A 300 22.85 0.70 0.16
C LYS A 300 23.96 0.69 -0.90
N PHE A 301 23.68 0.28 -2.14
CA PHE A 301 24.66 0.35 -3.22
C PHE A 301 24.95 1.80 -3.60
N SER A 302 26.23 2.16 -3.72
CA SER A 302 26.70 3.52 -4.05
C SER A 302 26.21 4.05 -5.40
N TRP A 303 25.84 3.17 -6.32
CA TRP A 303 25.28 3.52 -7.63
C TRP A 303 23.76 3.65 -7.64
N ILE A 304 23.05 3.19 -6.59
CA ILE A 304 21.61 3.38 -6.41
C ILE A 304 21.36 4.51 -5.41
N GLY A 305 21.66 4.28 -4.13
CA GLY A 305 21.33 5.23 -3.07
C GLY A 305 22.38 6.31 -2.83
N GLY A 306 23.53 6.25 -3.50
CA GLY A 306 24.68 7.16 -3.33
C GLY A 306 25.73 6.67 -2.31
N GLY A 307 25.42 5.65 -1.50
CA GLY A 307 26.33 5.03 -0.54
C GLY A 307 26.17 5.58 0.88
N GLY A 308 27.21 5.44 1.72
CA GLY A 308 27.14 5.87 3.12
C GLY A 308 26.96 7.38 3.30
N THR A 309 27.56 8.20 2.43
CA THR A 309 27.48 9.67 2.50
C THR A 309 26.05 10.18 2.29
N SER A 310 25.36 9.69 1.26
CA SER A 310 24.00 10.11 0.94
C SER A 310 22.94 9.55 1.90
N LEU A 311 23.07 8.31 2.38
CA LEU A 311 22.13 7.73 3.35
C LEU A 311 22.11 8.50 4.68
N TYR A 312 23.24 9.07 5.10
CA TYR A 312 23.38 9.76 6.39
C TYR A 312 23.37 11.29 6.32
N GLN A 313 23.84 11.90 5.22
CA GLN A 313 23.90 13.36 5.09
C GLN A 313 22.81 13.93 4.17
N GLY A 314 22.23 13.12 3.27
CA GLY A 314 21.15 13.51 2.36
C GLY A 314 21.57 14.62 1.39
N THR A 315 22.17 14.26 0.25
CA THR A 315 22.51 15.26 -0.78
C THR A 315 21.26 16.01 -1.22
N ARG A 316 21.38 17.33 -1.35
CA ARG A 316 20.22 18.18 -1.64
C ARG A 316 19.72 17.92 -3.06
N VAL A 317 18.43 17.62 -3.18
CA VAL A 317 17.76 17.64 -4.49
C VAL A 317 17.29 19.07 -4.74
N PRO A 318 17.87 19.81 -5.70
CA PRO A 318 17.43 21.17 -5.98
C PRO A 318 15.99 21.18 -6.49
N ARG A 319 15.26 22.25 -6.23
CA ARG A 319 13.95 22.47 -6.86
C ARG A 319 14.16 22.87 -8.33
N PRO A 320 13.25 22.47 -9.24
CA PRO A 320 13.37 22.82 -10.65
C PRO A 320 13.25 24.34 -10.86
N THR A 321 13.94 24.86 -11.86
CA THR A 321 13.67 26.17 -12.46
C THR A 321 13.20 25.94 -13.91
N ILE A 322 12.15 26.65 -14.35
CA ILE A 322 11.63 26.53 -15.72
C ILE A 322 11.58 27.93 -16.34
N GLY A 323 12.66 28.31 -17.03
CA GLY A 323 12.79 29.65 -17.60
C GLY A 323 12.65 30.72 -16.51
N PRO A 324 11.70 31.67 -16.60
CA PRO A 324 11.51 32.72 -15.59
C PRO A 324 10.76 32.25 -14.31
N TRP A 325 10.36 30.98 -14.21
CA TRP A 325 9.63 30.44 -13.06
C TRP A 325 10.56 29.69 -12.12
N ASP A 326 10.79 30.24 -10.93
CA ASP A 326 11.56 29.60 -9.87
C ASP A 326 10.62 28.84 -8.90
N PHE A 327 10.76 27.51 -8.82
CA PHE A 327 9.96 26.69 -7.92
C PHE A 327 10.57 26.58 -6.51
N ALA A 328 11.57 27.39 -6.17
CA ALA A 328 11.95 27.69 -4.80
C ALA A 328 10.75 28.16 -3.95
N ASP A 329 9.79 28.90 -4.54
CA ASP A 329 8.54 29.26 -3.85
C ASP A 329 7.64 28.01 -3.65
N ASP A 330 7.36 27.69 -2.38
CA ASP A 330 6.43 26.64 -1.97
C ASP A 330 5.04 26.74 -2.63
N ARG A 331 4.58 27.95 -2.97
CA ARG A 331 3.30 28.16 -3.65
C ARG A 331 3.35 27.71 -5.10
N LEU A 332 4.41 28.06 -5.83
CA LEU A 332 4.62 27.62 -7.21
C LEU A 332 4.85 26.11 -7.27
N PHE A 333 5.58 25.56 -6.30
CA PHE A 333 5.79 24.12 -6.17
C PHE A 333 4.48 23.36 -5.81
N LEU A 334 3.61 23.92 -4.97
CA LEU A 334 2.26 23.38 -4.73
C LEU A 334 1.42 23.36 -6.02
N VAL A 335 1.45 24.43 -6.81
CA VAL A 335 0.73 24.49 -8.10
C VAL A 335 1.26 23.41 -9.06
N LEU A 336 2.59 23.25 -9.15
CA LEU A 336 3.23 22.18 -9.93
C LEU A 336 2.76 20.79 -9.49
N ALA A 337 2.73 20.51 -8.18
CA ALA A 337 2.26 19.24 -7.63
C ALA A 337 0.77 18.98 -7.94
N VAL A 338 -0.09 20.00 -7.88
CA VAL A 338 -1.52 19.89 -8.24
C VAL A 338 -1.72 19.65 -9.74
N VAL A 339 -0.94 20.32 -10.60
CA VAL A 339 -0.94 20.06 -12.05
C VAL A 339 -0.50 18.62 -12.34
N ALA A 340 0.61 18.18 -11.74
CA ALA A 340 1.11 16.82 -11.85
C ALA A 340 0.09 15.77 -11.40
N PHE A 341 -0.56 15.97 -10.24
CA PHE A 341 -1.63 15.09 -9.76
C PHE A 341 -2.83 15.06 -10.71
N THR A 342 -3.20 16.20 -11.31
CA THR A 342 -4.32 16.30 -12.25
C THR A 342 -4.01 15.53 -13.55
N VAL A 343 -2.80 15.68 -14.10
CA VAL A 343 -2.37 14.96 -15.31
C VAL A 343 -2.30 13.44 -15.06
N VAL A 344 -1.72 13.01 -13.94
CA VAL A 344 -1.67 11.58 -13.58
C VAL A 344 -3.07 11.03 -13.32
N SER A 345 -3.94 11.78 -12.64
CA SER A 345 -5.34 11.40 -12.43
C SER A 345 -6.08 11.21 -13.76
N PHE A 346 -5.92 12.12 -14.72
CA PHE A 346 -6.51 12.00 -16.05
C PHE A 346 -6.01 10.75 -16.79
N LEU A 347 -4.70 10.47 -16.76
CA LEU A 347 -4.12 9.26 -17.34
C LEU A 347 -4.70 7.98 -16.69
N VAL A 348 -4.91 7.99 -15.37
CA VAL A 348 -5.52 6.87 -14.62
C VAL A 348 -7.01 6.70 -14.95
N ILE A 349 -7.77 7.77 -15.23
CA ILE A 349 -9.14 7.68 -15.77
C ILE A 349 -9.12 7.00 -17.14
N GLN A 350 -8.27 7.46 -18.05
CA GLN A 350 -8.18 6.89 -19.40
C GLN A 350 -7.73 5.42 -19.38
N LEU A 351 -6.81 5.05 -18.49
CA LEU A 351 -6.43 3.65 -18.26
C LEU A 351 -7.61 2.80 -17.79
N ARG A 352 -8.42 3.31 -16.86
CA ARG A 352 -9.59 2.64 -16.27
C ARG A 352 -10.72 2.42 -17.28
N GLU A 353 -10.97 3.41 -18.15
CA GLU A 353 -12.09 3.38 -19.11
C GLU A 353 -11.70 2.75 -20.45
N GLY A 354 -10.40 2.76 -20.77
CA GLY A 354 -9.80 2.10 -21.93
C GLY A 354 -9.76 0.56 -21.86
N THR A 355 -9.15 -0.04 -22.88
CA THR A 355 -9.05 -1.50 -23.06
C THR A 355 -8.36 -2.20 -21.90
N THR A 356 -7.24 -1.65 -21.39
CA THR A 356 -6.49 -2.19 -20.26
C THR A 356 -7.34 -2.28 -19.00
N GLY A 357 -8.06 -1.21 -18.64
CA GLY A 357 -8.96 -1.20 -17.48
C GLY A 357 -10.08 -2.24 -17.58
N ARG A 358 -10.65 -2.42 -18.78
CA ARG A 358 -11.65 -3.46 -19.03
C ARG A 358 -11.08 -4.88 -18.89
N MET A 359 -9.86 -5.14 -19.39
CA MET A 359 -9.17 -6.42 -19.20
C MET A 359 -8.88 -6.71 -17.71
N LEU A 360 -8.39 -5.72 -16.96
CA LEU A 360 -8.15 -5.85 -15.52
C LEU A 360 -9.44 -6.12 -14.74
N HIS A 361 -10.55 -5.47 -15.11
CA HIS A 361 -11.85 -5.71 -14.50
C HIS A 361 -12.39 -7.12 -14.80
N ALA A 362 -12.18 -7.65 -16.01
CA ALA A 362 -12.57 -9.01 -16.36
C ALA A 362 -11.80 -10.06 -15.54
N LEU A 363 -10.48 -9.92 -15.46
CA LEU A 363 -9.59 -10.80 -14.68
C LEU A 363 -9.91 -10.79 -13.18
N ARG A 364 -10.37 -9.65 -12.65
CA ARG A 364 -10.81 -9.55 -11.25
C ARG A 364 -12.09 -10.34 -10.95
N GLY A 365 -12.98 -10.48 -11.92
CA GLY A 365 -14.23 -11.23 -11.77
C GLY A 365 -13.99 -12.74 -11.78
N SER A 366 -13.41 -13.25 -12.87
CA SER A 366 -12.96 -14.64 -12.97
C SER A 366 -11.80 -14.75 -13.95
N GLU A 367 -10.64 -15.15 -13.45
CA GLU A 367 -9.43 -15.33 -14.26
C GLU A 367 -9.63 -16.44 -15.31
N MET A 368 -10.25 -17.56 -14.94
CA MET A 368 -10.59 -18.66 -15.86
C MET A 368 -11.55 -18.22 -16.98
N ALA A 369 -12.53 -17.36 -16.66
CA ALA A 369 -13.48 -16.87 -17.66
C ALA A 369 -12.90 -15.75 -18.56
N ALA A 370 -11.90 -15.01 -18.07
CA ALA A 370 -11.15 -14.07 -18.89
C ALA A 370 -10.19 -14.79 -19.85
N GLU A 371 -9.57 -15.89 -19.42
CA GLU A 371 -8.71 -16.72 -20.26
C GLU A 371 -9.49 -17.39 -21.40
N SER A 372 -10.72 -17.88 -21.16
CA SER A 372 -11.53 -18.53 -22.21
C SER A 372 -11.96 -17.59 -23.35
N ILE A 373 -11.99 -16.28 -23.11
CA ILE A 373 -12.21 -15.24 -24.14
C ILE A 373 -10.91 -14.62 -24.66
N GLY A 374 -9.75 -15.23 -24.38
CA GLY A 374 -8.45 -14.85 -24.94
C GLY A 374 -7.70 -13.73 -24.21
N ILE A 375 -8.15 -13.29 -23.02
CA ILE A 375 -7.42 -12.29 -22.23
C ILE A 375 -6.30 -12.98 -21.46
N SER A 376 -5.05 -12.76 -21.87
CA SER A 376 -3.88 -13.30 -21.15
C SER A 376 -3.66 -12.59 -19.81
N PRO A 377 -3.72 -13.27 -18.65
CA PRO A 377 -3.51 -12.64 -17.34
C PRO A 377 -2.09 -12.11 -17.18
N VAL A 378 -1.11 -12.81 -17.77
CA VAL A 378 0.31 -12.45 -17.77
C VAL A 378 0.51 -11.01 -18.26
N ARG A 379 0.06 -10.67 -19.47
CA ARG A 379 0.23 -9.31 -20.03
C ARG A 379 -0.50 -8.26 -19.20
N ALA A 380 -1.74 -8.53 -18.81
CA ALA A 380 -2.54 -7.58 -18.04
C ALA A 380 -1.90 -7.26 -16.69
N ARG A 381 -1.48 -8.27 -15.93
CA ARG A 381 -0.77 -8.12 -14.66
C ARG A 381 0.59 -7.41 -14.83
N VAL A 382 1.39 -7.73 -15.87
CA VAL A 382 2.64 -6.99 -16.20
C VAL A 382 2.33 -5.50 -16.41
N THR A 383 1.32 -5.17 -17.23
CA THR A 383 0.96 -3.77 -17.48
C THR A 383 0.45 -3.06 -16.22
N ALA A 384 -0.31 -3.74 -15.36
CA ALA A 384 -0.75 -3.18 -14.09
C ALA A 384 0.43 -2.86 -13.15
N PHE A 385 1.39 -3.78 -13.03
CA PHE A 385 2.61 -3.56 -12.22
C PHE A 385 3.50 -2.46 -12.81
N ALA A 386 3.72 -2.44 -14.13
CA ALA A 386 4.53 -1.43 -14.80
C ALA A 386 3.92 -0.02 -14.66
N VAL A 387 2.62 0.15 -14.93
CA VAL A 387 1.94 1.45 -14.79
C VAL A 387 1.83 1.88 -13.34
N SER A 388 1.54 0.96 -12.41
CA SER A 388 1.60 1.22 -10.97
C SER A 388 2.98 1.73 -10.54
N ALA A 389 4.04 1.02 -10.93
CA ALA A 389 5.40 1.39 -10.57
C ALA A 389 5.83 2.72 -11.20
N ALA A 390 5.41 3.03 -12.43
CA ALA A 390 5.64 4.33 -13.06
C ALA A 390 5.03 5.48 -12.25
N ILE A 391 3.76 5.33 -11.84
CA ILE A 391 3.03 6.32 -11.03
C ILE A 391 3.67 6.48 -9.65
N ALA A 392 4.02 5.36 -8.99
CA ALA A 392 4.70 5.37 -7.70
C ALA A 392 6.06 6.06 -7.79
N GLY A 393 6.87 5.71 -8.81
CA GLY A 393 8.18 6.31 -9.07
C GLY A 393 8.10 7.81 -9.35
N PHE A 394 7.14 8.25 -10.17
CA PHE A 394 6.91 9.68 -10.40
C PHE A 394 6.49 10.43 -9.13
N GLY A 395 5.62 9.83 -8.31
CA GLY A 395 5.25 10.41 -7.01
C GLY A 395 6.42 10.45 -6.01
N GLY A 396 7.27 9.42 -5.98
CA GLY A 396 8.48 9.40 -5.15
C GLY A 396 9.56 10.38 -5.60
N ALA A 397 9.72 10.55 -6.91
CA ALA A 397 10.52 11.61 -7.51
C ALA A 397 10.04 13.00 -7.06
N LEU A 398 8.74 13.30 -7.15
CA LEU A 398 8.18 14.56 -6.64
C LEU A 398 8.36 14.71 -5.12
N LEU A 399 8.28 13.62 -4.34
CA LEU A 399 8.47 13.66 -2.89
C LEU A 399 9.93 13.98 -2.51
N ALA A 400 10.90 13.47 -3.26
CA ALA A 400 12.32 13.81 -3.12
C ALA A 400 12.59 15.30 -3.35
N ILE A 401 11.99 15.86 -4.41
CA ILE A 401 12.11 17.29 -4.76
C ILE A 401 11.45 18.16 -3.69
N HIS A 402 10.28 17.75 -3.20
CA HIS A 402 9.54 18.48 -2.17
C HIS A 402 10.29 18.59 -0.84
N GLN A 403 10.98 17.54 -0.44
CA GLN A 403 11.77 17.49 0.79
C GLN A 403 13.22 17.98 0.60
N GLU A 404 13.60 18.29 -0.64
CA GLU A 404 14.97 18.64 -1.04
C GLU A 404 16.01 17.59 -0.61
N ASN A 405 15.59 16.35 -0.32
CA ASN A 405 16.41 15.29 0.30
C ASN A 405 15.76 13.91 0.08
N VAL A 406 16.57 12.88 -0.16
CA VAL A 406 16.12 11.48 -0.27
C VAL A 406 16.56 10.66 0.95
N ASN A 407 15.71 10.66 1.98
CA ASN A 407 15.85 9.73 3.10
C ASN A 407 14.91 8.52 2.94
N TYR A 408 15.47 7.33 2.63
CA TYR A 408 14.66 6.13 2.43
C TYR A 408 13.95 5.66 3.71
N GLN A 409 14.66 5.64 4.84
CA GLN A 409 14.15 5.10 6.11
C GLN A 409 12.92 5.87 6.62
N ASN A 410 12.91 7.19 6.43
CA ASN A 410 11.80 8.05 6.84
C ASN A 410 10.65 8.12 5.83
N ASN A 411 10.95 8.13 4.52
CA ASN A 411 9.96 8.43 3.48
C ASN A 411 9.42 7.21 2.72
N PHE A 412 10.24 6.18 2.54
CA PHE A 412 9.97 5.06 1.62
C PHE A 412 10.07 3.69 2.29
N SER A 413 10.18 3.64 3.62
CA SER A 413 10.34 2.39 4.37
C SER A 413 9.19 1.40 4.07
N PRO A 414 9.49 0.08 3.94
CA PRO A 414 8.46 -0.92 3.65
C PRO A 414 7.35 -0.99 4.71
N THR A 415 7.67 -0.64 5.96
CA THR A 415 6.69 -0.48 7.04
C THR A 415 5.70 0.65 6.75
N ALA A 416 6.16 1.83 6.31
CA ALA A 416 5.30 2.92 5.88
C ALA A 416 4.44 2.51 4.66
N ALA A 417 5.01 1.78 3.70
CA ALA A 417 4.27 1.28 2.53
C ALA A 417 3.12 0.31 2.89
N LEU A 418 3.26 -0.49 3.96
CA LEU A 418 2.15 -1.28 4.50
C LEU A 418 1.02 -0.38 5.05
N PHE A 419 1.36 0.68 5.79
CA PHE A 419 0.39 1.67 6.25
C PHE A 419 -0.31 2.37 5.06
N TRP A 420 0.41 2.69 3.99
CA TRP A 420 -0.16 3.27 2.77
C TRP A 420 -1.22 2.36 2.13
N LEU A 421 -0.91 1.07 1.94
CA LEU A 421 -1.85 0.13 1.34
C LEU A 421 -3.15 0.03 2.15
N VAL A 422 -3.05 -0.19 3.45
CA VAL A 422 -4.25 -0.35 4.31
C VAL A 422 -5.04 0.95 4.40
N LEU A 423 -4.37 2.12 4.40
CA LEU A 423 -5.04 3.42 4.43
C LEU A 423 -5.80 3.69 3.13
N VAL A 424 -5.19 3.40 1.96
CA VAL A 424 -5.89 3.48 0.65
C VAL A 424 -7.05 2.49 0.58
N VAL A 425 -6.84 1.26 1.01
CA VAL A 425 -7.86 0.21 1.01
C VAL A 425 -9.03 0.57 1.93
N SER A 426 -8.75 1.08 3.14
CA SER A 426 -9.77 1.47 4.12
C SER A 426 -10.58 2.68 3.68
N LEU A 427 -9.96 3.70 3.05
CA LEU A 427 -10.71 4.87 2.57
C LEU A 427 -11.46 4.58 1.28
N SER A 428 -10.77 4.21 0.19
CA SER A 428 -11.37 3.63 -1.02
C SER A 428 -10.27 3.21 -2.01
N ALA A 429 -10.10 1.89 -2.20
CA ALA A 429 -9.14 1.38 -3.17
C ALA A 429 -9.53 1.65 -4.64
N ARG A 430 -10.81 1.84 -4.95
CA ARG A 430 -11.35 1.79 -6.33
C ARG A 430 -11.54 3.16 -7.00
N THR A 431 -11.25 4.26 -6.30
CA THR A 431 -11.54 5.62 -6.77
C THR A 431 -10.33 6.54 -6.67
N ILE A 432 -10.21 7.46 -7.64
CA ILE A 432 -9.16 8.48 -7.69
C ILE A 432 -9.30 9.49 -6.55
N GLU A 433 -10.55 9.87 -6.24
CA GLU A 433 -10.86 10.64 -5.04
C GLU A 433 -10.43 9.91 -3.75
N GLY A 434 -10.54 8.57 -3.73
CA GLY A 434 -10.00 7.72 -2.65
C GLY A 434 -8.51 7.95 -2.42
N ALA A 435 -7.70 7.92 -3.48
CA ALA A 435 -6.27 8.22 -3.40
C ALA A 435 -5.97 9.64 -2.88
N ALA A 436 -6.76 10.64 -3.32
CA ALA A 436 -6.65 12.02 -2.83
C ALA A 436 -6.97 12.14 -1.33
N TYR A 437 -8.08 11.56 -0.87
CA TYR A 437 -8.42 11.52 0.55
C TYR A 437 -7.41 10.73 1.37
N SER A 438 -6.81 9.68 0.81
CA SER A 438 -5.73 8.94 1.45
C SER A 438 -4.46 9.77 1.60
N GLY A 439 -4.07 10.55 0.58
CA GLY A 439 -2.92 11.47 0.63
C GLY A 439 -3.08 12.51 1.73
N ALA A 440 -4.26 13.14 1.77
CA ALA A 440 -4.67 14.05 2.84
C ALA A 440 -4.66 13.37 4.22
N ALA A 441 -5.23 12.17 4.35
CA ALA A 441 -5.29 11.42 5.61
C ALA A 441 -3.94 10.88 6.09
N TYR A 442 -2.92 10.75 5.22
CA TYR A 442 -1.58 10.40 5.68
C TYR A 442 -0.80 11.64 6.15
N SER A 443 -0.82 12.71 5.35
CA SER A 443 -0.02 13.93 5.62
C SER A 443 -0.63 14.81 6.71
N LEU A 444 -1.95 15.07 6.63
CA LEU A 444 -2.61 16.09 7.45
C LEU A 444 -3.18 15.55 8.76
N PHE A 445 -3.38 14.24 8.92
CA PHE A 445 -4.14 13.67 10.04
C PHE A 445 -3.54 13.97 11.43
N ASP A 446 -2.21 13.99 11.57
CA ASP A 446 -1.57 14.37 12.84
C ASP A 446 -1.91 15.83 13.20
N SER A 447 -1.73 16.76 12.27
CA SER A 447 -2.02 18.19 12.45
C SER A 447 -3.51 18.51 12.59
N LEU A 448 -4.38 17.83 11.82
CA LEU A 448 -5.85 18.03 11.85
C LEU A 448 -6.49 17.43 13.09
N VAL A 449 -6.23 16.14 13.35
CA VAL A 449 -7.02 15.32 14.28
C VAL A 449 -6.30 15.13 15.62
N LEU A 450 -4.99 14.82 15.59
CA LEU A 450 -4.25 14.48 16.81
C LEU A 450 -3.70 15.69 17.57
N ARG A 451 -3.57 16.85 16.90
CA ARG A 451 -3.14 18.13 17.51
C ARG A 451 -4.17 19.26 17.44
N GLY A 452 -5.20 19.12 16.60
CA GLY A 452 -6.24 20.15 16.42
C GLY A 452 -5.74 21.50 15.88
N GLU A 453 -4.57 21.53 15.23
CA GLU A 453 -3.87 22.79 14.88
C GLU A 453 -4.61 23.61 13.80
N VAL A 454 -5.57 23.03 13.08
CA VAL A 454 -6.45 23.78 12.18
C VAL A 454 -7.25 24.84 12.92
N PHE A 455 -7.82 24.53 14.08
CA PHE A 455 -8.56 25.51 14.87
C PHE A 455 -7.63 26.63 15.33
N ARG A 456 -6.42 26.30 15.78
CA ARG A 456 -5.40 27.27 16.15
C ARG A 456 -5.00 28.18 14.97
N TRP A 457 -4.90 27.63 13.76
CA TRP A 457 -4.56 28.38 12.55
C TRP A 457 -5.73 29.27 12.06
N ILE A 458 -6.94 28.73 11.94
CA ILE A 458 -8.15 29.48 11.53
C ILE A 458 -8.43 30.64 12.50
N PHE A 459 -8.38 30.38 13.80
CA PHE A 459 -8.66 31.38 14.85
C PHE A 459 -7.41 32.15 15.32
N ARG A 460 -6.30 32.11 14.57
CA ARG A 460 -5.04 32.84 14.88
C ARG A 460 -4.60 32.74 16.35
N GLY A 461 -4.72 31.56 16.94
CA GLY A 461 -4.29 31.27 18.31
C GLY A 461 -5.30 31.58 19.43
N TRP A 462 -6.48 32.13 19.13
CA TRP A 462 -7.53 32.37 20.16
C TRP A 462 -8.06 31.09 20.82
N VAL A 463 -8.00 29.96 20.12
CA VAL A 463 -8.44 28.66 20.62
C VAL A 463 -7.22 27.74 20.77
N PRO A 464 -6.91 27.21 21.98
CA PRO A 464 -5.84 26.23 22.14
C PRO A 464 -6.17 24.92 21.42
N GLY A 465 -5.13 24.14 21.08
CA GLY A 465 -5.31 22.83 20.44
C GLY A 465 -6.14 21.90 21.34
N ILE A 466 -7.33 21.51 20.86
CA ILE A 466 -8.38 20.88 21.68
C ILE A 466 -7.98 19.50 22.20
N LEU A 467 -7.06 18.82 21.49
CA LEU A 467 -6.60 17.47 21.79
C LEU A 467 -5.08 17.41 21.55
N PRO A 468 -4.22 17.31 22.58
CA PRO A 468 -2.80 17.00 22.44
C PRO A 468 -2.59 15.48 22.53
N ILE A 469 -3.18 14.73 21.59
CA ILE A 469 -3.09 13.27 21.59
C ILE A 469 -1.73 12.85 21.03
N SER A 470 -1.05 11.91 21.68
CA SER A 470 0.25 11.42 21.21
C SER A 470 0.15 10.87 19.77
N PRO A 471 1.08 11.21 18.85
CA PRO A 471 1.09 10.67 17.48
C PRO A 471 1.04 9.15 17.38
N LYS A 472 1.41 8.43 18.45
CA LYS A 472 1.28 6.96 18.58
C LYS A 472 -0.16 6.47 18.41
N TRP A 473 -1.18 7.27 18.75
CA TRP A 473 -2.59 6.93 18.57
C TRP A 473 -2.99 6.76 17.09
N ARG A 474 -2.21 7.28 16.14
CA ARG A 474 -2.38 7.01 14.70
C ARG A 474 -2.46 5.51 14.41
N PHE A 475 -1.66 4.68 15.10
CA PHE A 475 -1.68 3.23 14.92
C PHE A 475 -2.96 2.56 15.45
N VAL A 476 -3.51 3.06 16.56
CA VAL A 476 -4.77 2.56 17.14
C VAL A 476 -5.97 2.90 16.24
N LEU A 477 -6.05 4.16 15.81
CA LEU A 477 -7.12 4.65 14.93
C LEU A 477 -7.07 3.97 13.55
N PHE A 478 -5.88 3.66 13.05
CA PHE A 478 -5.66 2.86 11.85
C PHE A 478 -6.13 1.39 12.02
N GLY A 479 -5.92 0.78 13.20
CA GLY A 479 -6.48 -0.52 13.53
C GLY A 479 -8.02 -0.52 13.50
N LEU A 480 -8.65 0.51 14.07
CA LEU A 480 -10.10 0.70 14.01
C LEU A 480 -10.60 0.91 12.56
N ALA A 481 -9.88 1.68 11.74
CA ALA A 481 -10.21 1.85 10.32
C ALA A 481 -10.14 0.52 9.55
N SER A 482 -9.18 -0.35 9.89
CA SER A 482 -9.05 -1.70 9.31
C SER A 482 -10.23 -2.61 9.68
N ILE A 483 -10.71 -2.56 10.93
CA ILE A 483 -11.94 -3.26 11.36
C ILE A 483 -13.16 -2.73 10.58
N GLN A 484 -13.23 -1.42 10.36
CA GLN A 484 -14.33 -0.82 9.61
C GLN A 484 -14.29 -1.15 8.11
N PHE A 485 -13.09 -1.28 7.52
CA PHE A 485 -12.91 -1.82 6.17
C PHE A 485 -13.40 -3.27 6.06
N SER A 486 -13.13 -4.12 7.05
CA SER A 486 -13.63 -5.50 7.07
C SER A 486 -15.16 -5.58 7.02
N ARG A 487 -15.87 -4.57 7.57
CA ARG A 487 -17.34 -4.46 7.49
C ARG A 487 -17.85 -3.83 6.19
N HIS A 488 -17.03 -3.03 5.53
CA HIS A 488 -17.37 -2.25 4.34
C HIS A 488 -16.23 -2.32 3.31
N PRO A 489 -16.11 -3.45 2.56
CA PRO A 489 -14.97 -3.71 1.66
C PRO A 489 -14.91 -2.78 0.44
N GLU A 490 -15.91 -1.93 0.22
CA GLU A 490 -15.84 -0.79 -0.72
C GLU A 490 -14.95 0.38 -0.26
N GLY A 491 -14.63 0.44 1.04
CA GLY A 491 -13.97 1.57 1.69
C GLY A 491 -14.94 2.63 2.22
N LEU A 492 -14.51 3.34 3.28
CA LEU A 492 -15.29 4.32 4.03
C LEU A 492 -15.89 5.43 3.17
N VAL A 493 -15.12 5.96 2.22
CA VAL A 493 -15.53 7.07 1.34
C VAL A 493 -16.64 6.62 0.41
N GLU A 494 -16.52 5.42 -0.14
CA GLU A 494 -17.48 4.88 -1.11
C GLU A 494 -18.78 4.43 -0.42
N TYR A 495 -18.67 3.78 0.75
CA TYR A 495 -19.80 3.46 1.60
C TYR A 495 -20.58 4.73 2.01
N GLY A 496 -19.87 5.79 2.43
CA GLY A 496 -20.46 7.10 2.75
C GLY A 496 -21.22 7.70 1.56
N LYS A 497 -20.61 7.70 0.36
CA LYS A 497 -21.23 8.17 -0.88
C LYS A 497 -22.49 7.39 -1.26
N ARG A 498 -22.48 6.05 -1.15
CA ARG A 498 -23.66 5.23 -1.41
C ARG A 498 -24.78 5.52 -0.43
N ARG A 499 -24.47 5.56 0.87
CA ARG A 499 -25.44 5.86 1.94
C ARG A 499 -26.07 7.24 1.76
N ALA A 500 -25.28 8.25 1.37
CA ALA A 500 -25.78 9.59 1.06
C ALA A 500 -26.64 9.61 -0.21
N THR A 501 -26.20 8.95 -1.29
CA THR A 501 -26.93 8.89 -2.57
C THR A 501 -28.26 8.16 -2.42
N ARG A 502 -28.28 7.01 -1.73
CA ARG A 502 -29.51 6.25 -1.44
C ARG A 502 -30.52 7.10 -0.66
N ARG A 503 -30.09 7.75 0.43
CA ARG A 503 -30.93 8.67 1.22
C ARG A 503 -31.45 9.87 0.43
N PHE A 504 -30.68 10.37 -0.54
CA PHE A 504 -31.11 11.46 -1.41
C PHE A 504 -32.21 10.98 -2.37
N ASN A 505 -31.99 9.84 -3.03
CA ASN A 505 -32.97 9.25 -3.95
C ASN A 505 -34.27 8.89 -3.20
N GLU A 506 -34.18 8.19 -2.05
CA GLU A 506 -35.35 7.86 -1.20
C GLU A 506 -36.21 9.10 -0.86
N ARG A 507 -35.58 10.25 -0.58
CA ARG A 507 -36.28 11.53 -0.33
C ARG A 507 -36.81 12.22 -1.60
N PHE A 508 -36.17 11.99 -2.74
CA PHE A 508 -36.60 12.58 -4.02
C PHE A 508 -37.80 11.80 -4.58
N ASP A 509 -37.73 10.48 -4.56
CA ASP A 509 -38.80 9.57 -4.96
C ASP A 509 -40.04 9.74 -4.06
N GLN A 510 -39.86 10.01 -2.76
CA GLN A 510 -40.95 10.41 -1.86
C GLN A 510 -41.63 11.70 -2.35
N ARG A 511 -40.86 12.76 -2.62
CA ARG A 511 -41.41 14.05 -3.10
C ARG A 511 -42.11 13.95 -4.45
N GLU A 512 -41.67 13.06 -5.34
CA GLU A 512 -42.38 12.83 -6.61
C GLU A 512 -43.68 12.05 -6.40
N ARG A 513 -43.73 11.09 -5.48
CA ARG A 513 -44.99 10.43 -5.07
C ARG A 513 -45.96 11.40 -4.40
N ASP A 514 -45.48 12.25 -3.51
CA ASP A 514 -46.29 13.24 -2.80
C ASP A 514 -46.93 14.23 -3.79
N ARG A 515 -46.19 14.65 -4.83
CA ARG A 515 -46.71 15.47 -5.93
C ARG A 515 -47.71 14.73 -6.81
N ALA A 516 -47.39 13.49 -7.22
CA ALA A 516 -48.31 12.68 -8.01
C ALA A 516 -49.63 12.41 -7.27
N SER A 517 -49.60 12.25 -5.93
CA SER A 517 -50.84 12.14 -5.14
C SER A 517 -51.61 13.46 -5.04
N GLN A 518 -50.93 14.61 -4.99
CA GLN A 518 -51.58 15.93 -5.03
C GLN A 518 -52.21 16.22 -6.41
N GLU A 519 -51.55 15.83 -7.50
CA GLU A 519 -52.06 15.99 -8.87
C GLU A 519 -53.16 14.98 -9.23
N ALA A 520 -53.20 13.82 -8.55
CA ALA A 520 -54.27 12.81 -8.68
C ALA A 520 -55.44 13.01 -7.69
N SER A 521 -55.41 14.07 -6.87
CA SER A 521 -56.53 14.49 -6.04
C SER A 521 -57.50 15.34 -6.88
N PRO A 522 -58.77 14.93 -7.06
CA PRO A 522 -59.75 15.67 -7.88
C PRO A 522 -60.25 16.97 -7.21
#